data_AF-A0A932AQF2-F1
#
_entry.id   AF-A0A932AQF2-F1
#
_cell.length_a   1.000
_cell.length_b   1.000
_cell.length_c   1.000
_cell.angle_alpha   90.00
_cell.angle_beta   90.00
_cell.angle_gamma   90.00
#
_symmetry.space_group_name_H-M   'P 1'
#
loop_
_entity.id
_entity.type
_entity.pdbx_description
1 polymer ?
#
loop_
_entity_poly.entity_id
_entity_poly.type
_entity_poly.pdbx_seq_one_letter_code
_entity_poly.pdbx_strand_id
1 'polypeptide(L)'
;MARATELAGFVGAALAGLAYIPQIWHLIHERCSAGLSRLAFSLWLTASILVTSHAVAIGEAVFVALGAVQLAATTLILAYTTRYAGSYCASHLPASLAPVVRLDYPTASLEADHPLPPTVA
;
A
#
# COMPACT_ATOMS: atom_id res chain seq x y z
N MET A 1 -9.56 -20.62 -31.33
CA MET A 1 -9.93 -19.59 -30.32
C MET A 1 -9.41 -19.95 -28.91
N ALA A 2 -9.66 -21.16 -28.39
CA ALA A 2 -9.23 -21.59 -27.05
C ALA A 2 -7.74 -21.35 -26.72
N ARG A 3 -6.82 -21.63 -27.64
CA ARG A 3 -5.37 -21.39 -27.43
C ARG A 3 -4.98 -19.91 -27.33
N ALA A 4 -5.71 -19.03 -28.01
CA ALA A 4 -5.43 -17.60 -27.99
C ALA A 4 -5.88 -16.98 -26.65
N THR A 5 -7.04 -17.38 -26.14
CA THR A 5 -7.54 -16.96 -24.82
C THR A 5 -6.69 -17.52 -23.69
N GLU A 6 -6.17 -18.75 -23.83
CA GLU A 6 -5.23 -19.35 -22.88
C GLU A 6 -3.89 -18.59 -22.84
N LEU A 7 -3.31 -18.27 -23.99
CA LEU A 7 -2.10 -17.44 -24.09
C LEU A 7 -2.32 -16.06 -23.47
N ALA A 8 -3.44 -15.39 -23.80
CA ALA A 8 -3.78 -14.10 -23.21
C ALA A 8 -3.90 -14.19 -21.67
N GLY A 9 -4.45 -15.29 -21.16
CA GLY A 9 -4.50 -15.59 -19.73
C GLY A 9 -3.13 -15.66 -19.08
N PHE A 10 -2.17 -16.38 -19.68
CA PHE A 10 -0.80 -16.45 -19.17
C PHE A 10 -0.07 -15.11 -19.25
N VAL A 11 -0.28 -14.33 -20.32
CA VAL A 11 0.25 -12.96 -20.41
C VAL A 11 -0.31 -12.10 -19.29
N GLY A 12 -1.61 -12.18 -19.02
CA GLY A 12 -2.27 -11.51 -17.91
C GLY A 12 -1.68 -11.88 -16.55
N ALA A 13 -1.42 -13.18 -16.32
CA ALA A 13 -0.78 -13.65 -15.08
C ALA A 13 0.65 -13.11 -14.92
N ALA A 14 1.43 -13.07 -16.00
CA ALA A 14 2.78 -12.49 -15.99
C ALA A 14 2.76 -10.99 -15.68
N LEU A 15 1.85 -10.23 -16.32
CA LEU A 15 1.66 -8.80 -16.06
C LEU A 15 1.26 -8.54 -14.61
N ALA A 16 0.36 -9.36 -14.05
CA ALA A 16 -0.01 -9.27 -12.64
C ALA A 16 1.22 -9.49 -11.72
N GLY A 17 2.07 -10.45 -12.04
CA GLY A 17 3.32 -10.68 -11.30
C GLY A 17 4.27 -9.49 -11.34
N LEU A 18 4.47 -8.90 -12.53
CA LEU A 18 5.31 -7.71 -12.68
C LEU A 18 4.75 -6.51 -11.91
N ALA A 19 3.43 -6.36 -11.84
CA ALA A 19 2.78 -5.27 -11.11
C ALA A 19 3.05 -5.31 -9.60
N TYR A 20 3.35 -6.47 -9.01
CA TYR A 20 3.71 -6.57 -7.60
C TYR A 20 5.13 -6.11 -7.29
N ILE A 21 6.02 -6.08 -8.29
CA ILE A 21 7.45 -5.81 -8.08
C ILE A 21 7.69 -4.45 -7.39
N PRO A 22 7.13 -3.32 -7.85
CA PRO A 22 7.40 -2.03 -7.22
C PRO A 22 6.97 -1.97 -5.76
N GLN A 23 5.81 -2.56 -5.45
CA GLN A 23 5.25 -2.57 -4.10
C GLN A 23 6.10 -3.43 -3.15
N ILE A 24 6.46 -4.65 -3.57
CA ILE A 24 7.29 -5.57 -2.77
C ILE A 24 8.68 -4.97 -2.59
N TRP A 25 9.25 -4.39 -3.65
CA TRP A 25 10.55 -3.72 -3.59
C TRP A 25 10.53 -2.57 -2.59
N HIS A 26 9.56 -1.67 -2.66
CA HIS A 26 9.41 -0.56 -1.72
C HIS A 26 9.30 -1.07 -0.27
N LEU A 27 8.43 -2.05 -0.03
CA LEU A 27 8.22 -2.63 1.30
C LEU A 27 9.51 -3.23 1.89
N ILE A 28 10.34 -3.90 1.07
CA ILE A 28 11.58 -4.54 1.53
C ILE A 28 12.72 -3.52 1.68
N HIS A 29 12.92 -2.67 0.67
CA HIS A 29 14.02 -1.72 0.61
C HIS A 29 13.84 -0.59 1.63
N GLU A 30 12.68 0.06 1.63
CA GLU A 30 12.37 1.16 2.54
C GLU A 30 11.93 0.68 3.93
N ARG A 31 11.72 -0.63 4.10
CA ARG A 31 11.17 -1.25 5.32
C ARG A 31 9.91 -0.53 5.81
N CYS A 32 9.09 -0.08 4.87
CA CYS A 32 7.93 0.76 5.13
C CYS A 32 6.65 -0.05 4.98
N SER A 33 5.92 -0.23 6.08
CA SER A 33 4.62 -0.92 6.09
C SER A 33 3.44 0.04 6.14
N ALA A 34 3.67 1.36 6.00
CA ALA A 34 2.63 2.37 6.07
C ALA A 34 1.55 2.13 5.00
N GLY A 35 0.28 2.26 5.40
CA GLY A 35 -0.87 2.04 4.51
C GLY A 35 -1.24 0.57 4.24
N LEU A 36 -0.44 -0.40 4.69
CA LEU A 36 -0.71 -1.83 4.47
C LEU A 36 -1.46 -2.46 5.66
N SER A 37 -2.61 -3.09 5.39
CA SER A 37 -3.41 -3.79 6.40
C SER A 37 -3.08 -5.27 6.47
N ARG A 38 -2.52 -5.73 7.61
CA ARG A 38 -2.22 -7.14 7.85
C ARG A 38 -3.45 -8.05 7.74
N LEU A 39 -4.60 -7.60 8.27
CA LEU A 39 -5.85 -8.36 8.18
C LEU A 39 -6.28 -8.54 6.72
N ALA A 40 -6.21 -7.48 5.93
CA ALA A 40 -6.57 -7.54 4.52
C ALA A 40 -5.69 -8.56 3.77
N PHE A 41 -4.37 -8.50 3.96
CA PHE A 41 -3.45 -9.45 3.32
C PHE A 41 -3.60 -10.88 3.84
N SER A 42 -3.95 -11.10 5.12
CA SER A 42 -4.29 -12.43 5.62
C SER A 42 -5.54 -13.00 4.97
N LEU A 43 -6.61 -12.21 4.86
CA LEU A 43 -7.84 -12.63 4.18
C LEU A 43 -7.60 -12.88 2.70
N TRP A 44 -6.80 -12.03 2.06
CA TRP A 44 -6.43 -12.18 0.65
C TRP A 44 -5.64 -13.47 0.44
N LEU A 45 -4.65 -13.77 1.30
CA LEU A 45 -3.90 -15.01 1.23
C LEU A 45 -4.80 -16.24 1.38
N THR A 46 -5.70 -16.25 2.36
CA THR A 46 -6.67 -17.33 2.56
C THR A 46 -7.56 -17.54 1.32
N ALA A 47 -8.11 -16.46 0.77
CA ALA A 47 -8.91 -16.53 -0.45
C ALA A 47 -8.10 -17.07 -1.63
N SER A 48 -6.85 -16.62 -1.81
CA SER A 48 -5.96 -17.10 -2.86
C SER A 48 -5.64 -18.59 -2.71
N ILE A 49 -5.45 -19.09 -1.49
CA ILE A 49 -5.26 -20.53 -1.23
C ILE A 49 -6.49 -21.31 -1.69
N LEU A 50 -7.69 -20.89 -1.29
CA LEU A 50 -8.93 -21.59 -1.62
C LEU A 50 -9.17 -21.61 -3.14
N VAL A 51 -9.05 -20.47 -3.81
CA VAL A 51 -9.28 -20.35 -5.25
C VAL A 51 -8.24 -21.11 -6.05
N THR A 52 -6.96 -21.01 -5.69
CA THR A 52 -5.88 -21.74 -6.39
C THR A 52 -6.04 -23.26 -6.20
N SER A 53 -6.37 -23.71 -4.99
CA SER A 53 -6.63 -25.13 -4.73
C SER A 53 -7.79 -25.65 -5.56
N HIS A 54 -8.87 -24.86 -5.70
CA HIS A 54 -9.98 -25.21 -6.56
C HIS A 54 -9.55 -25.30 -8.04
N ALA A 55 -8.79 -24.31 -8.54
CA ALA A 55 -8.26 -24.32 -9.91
C ALA A 55 -7.39 -25.54 -10.20
N VAL A 56 -6.55 -25.96 -9.25
CA VAL A 56 -5.77 -27.20 -9.35
C VAL A 56 -6.70 -28.42 -9.45
N ALA A 57 -7.74 -28.49 -8.61
CA ALA A 57 -8.67 -29.61 -8.60
C ALA A 57 -9.45 -29.79 -9.92
N ILE A 58 -9.74 -28.69 -10.63
CA ILE A 58 -10.44 -28.72 -11.92
C ILE A 58 -9.52 -28.67 -13.14
N GLY A 59 -8.19 -28.58 -12.96
CA GLY A 59 -7.21 -28.59 -14.04
C GLY A 59 -7.07 -27.28 -14.84
N GLU A 60 -7.44 -26.14 -14.26
CA GLU A 60 -7.45 -24.84 -14.95
C GLU A 60 -6.08 -24.13 -14.87
N ALA A 61 -5.19 -24.43 -15.82
CA ALA A 61 -3.77 -24.04 -15.78
C ALA A 61 -3.51 -22.52 -15.66
N VAL A 62 -4.30 -21.68 -16.35
CA VAL A 62 -4.15 -20.22 -16.29
C VAL A 62 -4.43 -19.69 -14.88
N PHE A 63 -5.51 -20.18 -14.24
CA PHE A 63 -5.86 -19.80 -12.88
C PHE A 63 -4.89 -20.37 -11.85
N VAL A 64 -4.30 -21.54 -12.10
CA VAL A 64 -3.22 -22.08 -11.27
C VAL A 64 -1.98 -21.18 -11.33
N ALA A 65 -1.56 -20.75 -12.52
CA ALA A 65 -0.41 -19.86 -12.68
C ALA A 65 -0.66 -18.49 -12.03
N LEU A 66 -1.82 -17.88 -12.27
CA LEU A 66 -2.22 -16.64 -11.62
C LEU A 66 -2.28 -16.79 -10.09
N GLY A 67 -2.84 -17.90 -9.61
CA GLY A 67 -2.93 -18.24 -8.21
C GLY A 67 -1.55 -18.36 -7.56
N ALA A 68 -0.59 -19.02 -8.21
CA ALA A 68 0.78 -19.13 -7.73
C ALA A 68 1.48 -17.76 -7.60
N VAL A 69 1.31 -16.89 -8.60
CA VAL A 69 1.81 -15.50 -8.54
C VAL A 69 1.19 -14.75 -7.36
N GLN A 70 -0.14 -14.83 -7.22
CA GLN A 70 -0.86 -14.18 -6.14
C GLN A 70 -0.40 -14.69 -4.78
N LEU A 71 -0.33 -16.01 -4.58
CA LEU A 71 0.13 -16.62 -3.33
C LEU A 71 1.53 -16.11 -2.96
N ALA A 72 2.48 -16.17 -3.89
CA ALA A 72 3.84 -15.69 -3.64
C ALA A 72 3.87 -14.20 -3.24
N ALA A 73 3.21 -13.34 -4.02
CA ALA A 73 3.19 -11.90 -3.74
C ALA A 73 2.51 -11.59 -2.41
N THR A 74 1.33 -12.15 -2.15
CA THR A 74 0.55 -11.88 -0.93
C THR A 74 1.28 -12.40 0.31
N THR A 75 1.93 -13.56 0.22
CA THR A 75 2.77 -14.08 1.32
C THR A 75 3.94 -13.15 1.61
N LEU A 76 4.67 -12.71 0.59
CA LEU A 76 5.79 -11.77 0.78
C LEU A 76 5.31 -10.46 1.41
N ILE A 77 4.23 -9.87 0.89
CA ILE A 77 3.68 -8.63 1.41
C ILE A 77 3.23 -8.81 2.87
N LEU A 78 2.48 -9.88 3.18
CA LEU A 78 2.04 -10.14 4.55
C LEU A 78 3.22 -10.34 5.50
N ALA A 79 4.23 -11.11 5.09
CA ALA A 79 5.42 -11.38 5.89
C ALA A 79 6.18 -10.08 6.20
N TYR A 80 6.47 -9.27 5.19
CA TYR A 80 7.23 -8.03 5.39
C TYR A 80 6.40 -6.91 6.04
N THR A 81 5.09 -6.83 5.77
CA THR A 81 4.18 -5.91 6.50
C THR A 81 4.14 -6.26 7.98
N THR A 82 4.20 -7.55 8.32
CA THR A 82 4.26 -8.01 9.71
C THR A 82 5.63 -7.73 10.33
N ARG A 83 6.71 -8.00 9.59
CA ARG A 83 8.10 -7.75 10.04
C ARG A 83 8.38 -6.27 10.31
N TYR A 84 7.86 -5.38 9.47
CA TYR A 84 8.09 -3.94 9.55
C TYR A 84 6.89 -3.19 10.16
N ALA A 85 6.08 -3.87 10.97
CA ALA A 85 4.88 -3.29 11.54
C ALA A 85 5.18 -1.97 12.28
N GLY A 86 4.49 -0.90 11.87
CA GLY A 86 4.65 0.43 12.45
C GLY A 86 5.85 1.22 11.91
N SER A 87 6.60 0.67 10.96
CA SER A 87 7.71 1.36 10.29
C SER A 87 7.22 2.15 9.07
N TYR A 88 7.82 3.31 8.84
CA TYR A 88 7.51 4.23 7.75
C TYR A 88 8.80 4.79 7.15
N CYS A 89 8.78 5.07 5.84
CA CYS A 89 9.85 5.80 5.16
C CYS A 89 9.60 7.31 5.21
N ALA A 90 10.55 8.11 4.74
CA ALA A 90 10.46 9.57 4.77
C ALA A 90 9.20 10.11 4.07
N SER A 91 8.81 9.51 2.94
CA SER A 91 7.60 9.91 2.19
C SER A 91 6.29 9.51 2.89
N HIS A 92 6.34 8.61 3.86
CA HIS A 92 5.19 8.12 4.61
C HIS A 92 5.25 8.49 6.11
N LEU A 93 6.15 9.40 6.49
CA LEU A 93 6.25 9.91 7.85
C LEU A 93 4.90 10.55 8.25
N PRO A 94 4.29 10.15 9.38
CA PRO A 94 3.05 10.77 9.84
C PRO A 94 3.23 12.27 10.04
N ALA A 95 2.24 13.07 9.62
CA ALA A 95 2.28 14.53 9.77
C ALA A 95 2.45 14.97 11.23
N SER A 96 1.98 14.18 12.20
CA SER A 96 2.17 14.43 13.63
C SER A 96 3.62 14.31 14.12
N LEU A 97 4.48 13.63 13.34
CA LEU A 97 5.90 13.43 13.62
C LEU A 97 6.80 14.26 12.69
N ALA A 98 6.23 14.92 11.68
CA ALA A 98 6.96 15.86 10.86
C ALA A 98 7.42 17.03 11.74
N PRO A 99 8.70 17.45 11.66
CA PRO A 99 9.18 18.58 12.44
C PRO A 99 8.29 19.78 12.13
N VAL A 100 7.68 20.35 13.17
CA VAL A 100 6.97 21.61 13.07
C VAL A 100 8.02 22.65 12.70
N VAL A 101 8.21 22.89 11.41
CA VAL A 101 8.78 24.15 10.95
C VAL A 101 7.75 25.19 11.38
N ARG A 102 7.91 25.71 12.61
CA ARG A 102 7.30 26.97 12.98
C ARG A 102 7.89 27.96 12.01
N LEU A 103 7.16 28.24 10.94
CA LEU A 103 7.28 29.53 10.28
C LEU A 103 6.85 30.51 11.37
N ASP A 104 7.83 31.04 12.11
CA ASP A 104 7.62 32.23 12.93
C ASP A 104 7.21 33.34 11.95
N TYR A 105 5.90 33.43 11.71
CA TYR A 105 5.35 34.59 11.06
C TYR A 105 5.61 35.77 12.00
N PRO A 106 6.33 36.83 11.58
CA PRO A 106 6.54 37.97 12.44
C PRO A 106 5.17 38.55 12.80
N THR A 107 4.76 38.42 14.06
CA THR A 107 3.52 39.01 14.59
C THR A 107 3.55 40.55 14.61
N ALA A 108 4.67 41.15 14.19
CA ALA A 108 4.93 42.59 14.24
C ALA A 108 4.05 43.45 13.31
N SER A 109 3.21 42.88 12.44
CA SER A 109 2.39 43.65 11.49
C SER A 109 0.89 43.70 11.83
N LEU A 110 0.42 43.12 12.93
CA LEU A 110 -1.01 43.10 13.30
C LEU A 110 -1.41 44.09 14.41
N GLU A 111 -0.46 44.74 15.08
CA GLU A 111 -0.76 45.69 16.18
C GLU A 111 -0.98 47.14 15.75
N ALA A 112 -0.89 47.47 14.45
CA ALA A 112 -0.85 48.87 14.03
C ALA A 112 -2.19 49.52 13.64
N ASP A 113 -3.32 48.80 13.61
CA ASP A 113 -4.54 49.37 12.98
C ASP A 113 -5.88 49.06 13.67
N HIS A 114 -5.87 48.71 14.96
CA HIS A 114 -7.12 48.58 15.71
C HIS A 114 -7.38 49.84 16.55
N PRO A 115 -8.30 50.75 16.14
CA PRO A 115 -8.69 51.86 17.00
C PRO A 115 -9.39 51.31 18.27
N LEU A 116 -9.04 51.90 19.41
CA LEU A 116 -9.66 51.60 20.70
C LEU A 116 -11.17 51.90 20.63
N PRO A 117 -12.03 51.03 21.22
CA PRO A 117 -13.46 51.30 21.29
C PRO A 117 -13.72 52.55 22.15
N PRO A 118 -14.75 53.36 21.83
CA PRO A 118 -15.06 54.56 22.60
C PRO A 118 -15.49 54.18 24.01
N THR A 119 -14.84 54.79 25.00
CA THR A 119 -15.27 54.77 26.40
C THR A 119 -16.64 55.45 26.53
N VAL A 120 -17.65 54.67 26.90
CA VAL A 120 -18.97 55.17 27.28
C VAL A 120 -18.86 55.75 28.69
N ALA A 121 -19.22 57.02 28.83
CA ALA A 121 -19.32 57.75 30.10
C ALA A 121 -20.65 57.46 30.81
#